data_AF-A0A3G9GWX0-F1
#
_entry.id   AF-A0A3G9GWX0-F1
#
_cell.length_a   1.000
_cell.length_b   1.000
_cell.length_c   1.000
_cell.angle_alpha   90.00
_cell.angle_beta   90.00
_cell.angle_gamma   90.00
#
_symmetry.space_group_name_H-M   'P 1'
#
loop_
_entity.id
_entity.type
_entity.pdbx_description
1 polymer ?
#
loop_
_entity_poly.entity_id
_entity_poly.type
_entity_poly.pdbx_seq_one_letter_code
_entity_poly.pdbx_strand_id
1 'polypeptide(L)' 'MTTEEKVLLLAMLKKEEGETLKDILNILENSRVFTLKEGKRLIKALKKEGYIEENELTFKGSVAAKAAEEEFRL' A
#
# COMPACT_ATOMS: atom_id res chain seq x y z
N MET A 1 8.65 -4.63 7.80
CA MET A 1 7.61 -3.83 7.16
C MET A 1 7.53 -2.50 7.89
N THR A 2 7.80 -1.40 7.19
CA THR A 2 7.74 -0.05 7.76
C THR A 2 6.30 0.44 7.88
N THR A 3 6.09 1.55 8.59
CA THR A 3 4.75 2.16 8.73
C THR A 3 4.20 2.59 7.36
N GLU A 4 5.03 3.16 6.50
CA GLU A 4 4.65 3.59 5.16
C GLU A 4 4.25 2.42 4.26
N GLU A 5 4.95 1.28 4.36
CA GLU A 5 4.57 0.04 3.67
C GLU A 5 3.22 -0.47 4.14
N LYS A 6 2.98 -0.46 5.45
CA LYS A 6 1.68 -0.85 6.03
C LYS A 6 0.55 0.06 5.55
N VAL A 7 0.76 1.37 5.57
CA VAL A 7 -0.22 2.36 5.09
C VAL A 7 -0.51 2.17 3.60
N LEU A 8 0.52 1.91 2.78
CA LEU A 8 0.35 1.67 1.35
C LEU A 8 -0.45 0.40 1.06
N LEU A 9 -0.14 -0.70 1.75
CA LEU A 9 -0.89 -1.95 1.61
C LEU A 9 -2.34 -1.80 2.09
N LEU A 10 -2.56 -1.06 3.18
CA LEU A 10 -3.90 -0.76 3.68
C LEU A 10 -4.69 0.10 2.68
N ALA A 11 -4.08 1.13 2.09
CA ALA A 11 -4.72 1.95 1.09
C ALA A 11 -5.11 1.13 -0.16
N MET A 12 -4.24 0.20 -0.59
CA MET A 12 -4.57 -0.76 -1.66
C MET A 12 -5.72 -1.70 -1.31
N LEU A 13 -5.82 -2.12 -0.04
CA LEU A 13 -6.92 -2.97 0.43
C LEU A 13 -8.25 -2.21 0.46
N LYS A 14 -8.21 -0.90 0.73
CA LYS A 14 -9.39 -0.02 0.91
C LYS A 14 -9.75 0.76 -0.36
N LYS A 15 -9.05 0.53 -1.46
CA LYS A 15 -9.26 1.25 -2.71
C LYS A 15 -10.72 1.14 -3.18
N GLU A 16 -11.24 2.21 -3.73
CA GLU A 16 -12.56 2.23 -4.35
C GLU A 16 -12.52 1.59 -5.74
N GLU A 17 -13.68 1.17 -6.25
CA GLU A 17 -13.78 0.63 -7.61
C GLU A 17 -13.33 1.68 -8.64
N GLY A 18 -12.37 1.31 -9.49
CA GLY A 18 -11.80 2.21 -10.49
C GLY A 18 -10.57 2.98 -10.04
N GLU A 19 -10.20 2.98 -8.75
CA GLU A 19 -8.94 3.57 -8.30
C GLU A 19 -7.75 2.75 -8.79
N THR A 20 -6.80 3.45 -9.41
CA THR A 20 -5.54 2.85 -9.84
C THR A 20 -4.49 2.94 -8.74
N LEU A 21 -3.44 2.13 -8.84
CA LEU A 21 -2.29 2.25 -7.96
C LEU A 21 -1.66 3.65 -7.97
N LYS A 22 -1.75 4.37 -9.09
CA LYS A 22 -1.25 5.74 -9.20
C LYS A 22 -2.10 6.70 -8.36
N ASP A 23 -3.41 6.53 -8.35
CA ASP A 23 -4.33 7.36 -7.57
C ASP A 23 -4.05 7.18 -6.08
N ILE A 24 -3.86 5.93 -5.64
CA ILE A 24 -3.45 5.60 -4.27
C ILE A 24 -2.13 6.29 -3.89
N LEU A 25 -1.11 6.21 -4.76
CA LEU A 25 0.17 6.87 -4.50
C LEU A 25 0.03 8.39 -4.39
N ASN A 26 -0.84 9.00 -5.19
CA ASN A 26 -1.11 10.45 -5.11
C ASN A 26 -1.86 10.83 -3.83
N ILE A 27 -2.86 10.04 -3.41
CA ILE A 27 -3.61 10.25 -2.16
C ILE A 27 -2.65 10.23 -0.95
N LEU A 28 -1.75 9.26 -0.92
CA LEU A 28 -0.77 9.12 0.16
C LEU A 28 0.30 10.20 0.14
N GLU A 29 0.71 10.67 -1.04
CA GLU A 29 1.59 11.84 -1.16
C GLU A 29 0.90 13.13 -0.68
N ASN A 30 -0.35 13.36 -1.09
CA ASN A 30 -1.13 14.52 -0.66
C ASN A 30 -1.35 14.51 0.87
N SER A 31 -1.43 13.32 1.46
CA SER A 31 -1.53 13.11 2.91
C SER A 31 -0.18 13.16 3.64
N ARG A 32 0.92 13.45 2.92
CA ARG A 32 2.30 13.54 3.42
C ARG A 32 2.84 12.27 4.08
N VAL A 33 2.32 11.10 3.70
CA VAL A 33 2.84 9.80 4.17
C VAL A 33 4.23 9.54 3.60
N PHE A 34 4.44 9.89 2.33
CA PHE A 34 5.72 9.82 1.62
C PHE A 34 5.69 10.74 0.40
N THR A 35 6.83 10.93 -0.27
CA THR A 35 6.87 11.49 -1.63
C THR A 35 6.56 10.44 -2.69
N LEU A 36 6.11 10.83 -3.89
CA LEU A 36 5.90 9.90 -5.01
C LEU A 36 7.15 9.07 -5.36
N LYS A 37 8.34 9.64 -5.18
CA LYS A 37 9.61 8.94 -5.41
C LYS A 37 9.80 7.81 -4.42
N GLU A 38 9.46 8.03 -3.16
CA GLU A 38 9.50 7.02 -2.10
C GLU A 38 8.40 5.98 -2.30
N GLY A 39 7.15 6.40 -2.57
CA GLY A 39 6.05 5.49 -2.87
C GLY A 39 6.36 4.51 -4.02
N LYS A 40 6.99 5.00 -5.10
CA LYS A 40 7.47 4.14 -6.20
C LYS A 40 8.54 3.14 -5.76
N ARG A 41 9.40 3.50 -4.80
CA ARG A 41 10.40 2.57 -4.23
C ARG A 41 9.73 1.53 -3.35
N LEU A 42 8.74 1.93 -2.53
CA LEU A 42 7.94 1.02 -1.71
C LEU A 42 7.22 -0.02 -2.57
N ILE A 43 6.56 0.40 -3.65
CA ILE A 43 5.91 -0.55 -4.59
C ILE A 43 6.92 -1.57 -5.15
N LYS A 44 8.12 -1.14 -5.53
CA LYS A 44 9.14 -2.07 -6.03
C LYS A 44 9.59 -3.06 -4.96
N ALA A 45 9.77 -2.61 -3.72
CA ALA A 45 10.11 -3.47 -2.59
C ALA A 45 8.99 -4.48 -2.30
N LEU A 46 7.75 -4.01 -2.17
CA LEU A 46 6.58 -4.84 -1.90
C LEU A 46 6.28 -5.86 -3.01
N LYS A 47 6.57 -5.52 -4.28
CA LYS A 47 6.54 -6.48 -5.40
C LYS A 47 7.62 -7.54 -5.26
N LYS A 48 8.87 -7.13 -4.98
CA LYS A 48 9.99 -8.06 -4.76
C LYS A 48 9.71 -9.02 -3.59
N GLU A 49 9.01 -8.55 -2.57
CA GLU A 49 8.65 -9.33 -1.38
C GLU A 49 7.35 -10.14 -1.55
N GLY A 50 6.68 -10.05 -2.70
CA GLY A 50 5.49 -10.84 -3.02
C GLY A 50 4.20 -10.37 -2.36
N TYR A 51 4.13 -9.12 -1.87
CA TYR A 51 2.88 -8.54 -1.35
C TYR A 51 2.01 -7.96 -2.47
N ILE A 52 2.62 -7.53 -3.57
CA ILE A 52 1.94 -6.92 -4.72
C ILE A 52 2.33 -7.66 -5.99
N GLU A 53 1.36 -7.96 -6.85
CA GLU A 53 1.55 -8.54 -8.18
C GLU A 53 0.59 -7.86 -9.16
N GLU A 54 1.05 -7.53 -10.37
CA GLU A 54 0.24 -6.83 -11.39
C GLU A 54 -0.50 -5.56 -10.92
N ASN A 55 0.02 -4.89 -9.88
CA ASN A 55 -0.56 -3.73 -9.20
C ASN A 55 -1.76 -4.02 -8.30
N GLU A 56 -2.01 -5.28 -8.00
CA GLU A 56 -2.99 -5.76 -7.03
C GLU A 56 -2.31 -6.41 -5.82
N LEU A 57 -3.05 -6.51 -4.72
CA LEU A 57 -2.58 -7.25 -3.55
C LEU A 57 -2.60 -8.76 -3.85
N THR A 58 -1.50 -9.44 -3.53
CA THR A 58 -1.52 -10.90 -3.45
C THR A 58 -2.29 -11.35 -2.21
N PHE A 59 -2.49 -12.65 -2.03
CA PHE A 59 -3.02 -13.18 -0.77
C PHE A 59 -2.17 -12.74 0.43
N LYS A 60 -0.84 -12.81 0.30
CA LYS A 60 0.12 -12.34 1.33
C LYS A 60 -0.04 -10.84 1.59
N GLY A 61 -0.17 -10.04 0.54
CA GLY A 61 -0.48 -8.60 0.61
C GLY A 61 -1.74 -8.31 1.39
N SER A 62 -2.82 -9.04 1.08
CA SER A 62 -4.12 -8.87 1.71
C SER A 62 -4.11 -9.21 3.20
N VAL A 63 -3.42 -10.29 3.60
CA VAL A 63 -3.26 -10.66 5.01
C VAL A 63 -2.47 -9.58 5.76
N ALA A 64 -1.36 -9.09 5.18
CA ALA A 64 -0.56 -8.03 5.77
C ALA A 64 -1.34 -6.71 5.92
N ALA A 65 -2.10 -6.32 4.90
CA ALA A 65 -2.94 -5.13 4.92
C ALA A 65 -4.03 -5.20 6.01
N LYS A 66 -4.67 -6.37 6.18
CA LYS A 66 -5.64 -6.59 7.26
C LYS A 66 -5.01 -6.53 8.64
N ALA A 67 -3.81 -7.10 8.81
CA ALA A 67 -3.08 -6.99 10.07
C ALA A 67 -2.72 -5.54 10.41
N ALA A 68 -2.30 -4.75 9.42
CA ALA A 68 -2.06 -3.32 9.59
C ALA A 68 -3.34 -2.54 9.95
N GLU A 69 -4.49 -2.89 9.36
CA GLU A 69 -5.78 -2.29 9.71
C GLU A 69 -6.11 -2.46 11.20
N GLU A 70 -5.94 -3.67 11.73
CA GLU A 70 -6.20 -3.93 13.16
C GLU A 70 -5.17 -3.23 14.06
N GLU A 71 -3.91 -3.11 13.62
CA GLU A 71 -2.87 -2.37 14.35
C GLU A 71 -3.21 -0.88 14.52
N PHE A 72 -3.78 -0.24 13.49
CA PHE A 72 -4.12 1.19 13.54
C PHE A 72 -5.45 1.51 14.24
N ARG A 73 -6.28 0.50 14.54
CA ARG A 73 -7.50 0.69 15.34
C ARG A 73 -7.26 0.77 16.84
N LEU A 74 -6.07 0.37 17.29
CA LEU A 74 -5.61 0.39 18.68
C LEU A 74 -4.89 1.71 19.00
#